data_AF-A0A5B7CY23-F1
#
_entry.id   AF-A0A5B7CY23-F1
#
_cell.length_a   1.000
_cell.length_b   1.000
_cell.length_c   1.000
_cell.angle_alpha   90.00
_cell.angle_beta   90.00
_cell.angle_gamma   90.00
#
_symmetry.space_group_name_H-M   'P 1'
#
loop_
_entity.id
_entity.type
_entity.pdbx_description
1 polymer ?
#
loop_
_entity_poly.entity_id
_entity_poly.type
_entity_poly.pdbx_seq_one_letter_code
_entity_poly.pdbx_strand_id
1 'polypeptide(L)'
;MLIKHLHFFANSGKAAQPSPLDSLRKNLWNLYRKSLYQFFVHTFKHWPLDSSFRLLLETWLSYIQPWRYCDYPPCARSPTSTQSTTNTTDGESRTVEGRWQGFVAENLLFYSLLFHHLLLRLFRLDLSAPRNAQILFRVTKVFSQPNLCRYIQEIESALEDPHLIHRSLLSPTSTAPTLSHKGFGPGRVGGDARSQASLARSHCVEMEGPGHSYIPMFAAPNVSLVSTGLLSC
;
A
#
# COMPACT_ATOMS: atom_id res chain seq x y z
N MET A 1 -14.69 10.09 5.83
CA MET A 1 -13.32 10.47 5.45
C MET A 1 -13.18 10.49 3.93
N LEU A 2 -12.44 11.45 3.36
CA LEU A 2 -12.21 11.60 1.92
C LEU A 2 -11.65 10.33 1.26
N ILE A 3 -10.70 9.68 1.92
CA ILE A 3 -10.03 8.46 1.44
C ILE A 3 -11.01 7.32 1.19
N LYS A 4 -12.05 7.17 2.03
CA LYS A 4 -13.13 6.20 1.78
C LYS A 4 -13.83 6.46 0.44
N HIS A 5 -14.18 7.72 0.16
CA HIS A 5 -14.85 8.09 -1.08
C HIS A 5 -13.92 7.92 -2.28
N LEU A 6 -12.62 8.14 -2.09
CA LEU A 6 -11.61 7.94 -3.11
C LEU A 6 -11.44 6.48 -3.48
N HIS A 7 -11.37 5.58 -2.49
CA HIS A 7 -11.38 4.14 -2.74
C HIS A 7 -12.70 3.68 -3.36
N PHE A 8 -13.83 4.18 -2.88
CA PHE A 8 -15.13 3.86 -3.47
C PHE A 8 -15.17 4.27 -4.95
N PHE A 9 -14.71 5.48 -5.27
CA PHE A 9 -14.64 5.99 -6.63
C PHE A 9 -13.69 5.17 -7.51
N ALA A 10 -12.49 4.83 -7.00
CA ALA A 10 -11.51 4.00 -7.69
C ALA A 10 -12.04 2.57 -7.94
N ASN A 11 -12.75 2.00 -6.97
CA ASN A 11 -13.32 0.64 -7.03
C ASN A 11 -14.62 0.57 -7.86
N SER A 12 -15.28 1.68 -8.15
CA SER A 12 -16.56 1.74 -8.88
C SER A 12 -16.46 1.46 -10.39
N GLY A 13 -15.25 1.34 -10.94
CA GLY A 13 -15.03 1.09 -12.36
C GLY A 13 -15.65 -0.24 -12.80
N LYS A 14 -16.67 -0.20 -13.66
CA LYS A 14 -17.26 -1.39 -14.28
C LYS A 14 -16.50 -1.72 -15.55
N ALA A 15 -15.95 -2.93 -15.65
CA ALA A 15 -15.20 -3.41 -16.81
C ALA A 15 -16.03 -3.52 -18.12
N ALA A 16 -17.34 -3.28 -18.05
CA ALA A 16 -18.26 -3.52 -19.16
C ALA A 16 -18.14 -2.50 -20.30
N GLN A 17 -17.70 -1.25 -20.04
CA GLN A 17 -17.46 -0.25 -21.07
C GLN A 17 -16.36 0.74 -20.66
N PRO A 18 -15.36 1.04 -21.52
CA PRO A 18 -14.37 2.06 -21.23
C PRO A 18 -15.05 3.43 -21.17
N SER A 19 -15.14 4.01 -19.98
CA SER A 19 -15.75 5.31 -19.74
C SER A 19 -14.68 6.39 -19.67
N PRO A 20 -14.96 7.64 -20.08
CA PRO A 20 -14.09 8.79 -19.75
C PRO A 20 -13.78 8.91 -18.26
N LEU A 21 -14.68 8.39 -17.41
CA LEU A 21 -14.48 8.30 -15.97
C LEU A 21 -13.31 7.39 -15.58
N ASP A 22 -12.94 6.40 -16.39
CA ASP A 22 -11.80 5.52 -16.11
C ASP A 22 -10.47 6.25 -16.30
N SER A 23 -10.37 7.09 -17.34
CA SER A 23 -9.22 7.98 -17.53
C SER A 23 -9.13 9.00 -16.40
N LEU A 24 -10.26 9.58 -15.99
CA LEU A 24 -10.32 10.49 -14.84
C LEU A 24 -9.88 9.79 -13.55
N ARG A 25 -10.38 8.59 -13.27
CA ARG A 25 -9.97 7.77 -12.10
C ARG A 25 -8.46 7.58 -12.06
N LYS A 26 -7.86 7.15 -13.17
CA LYS A 26 -6.41 6.92 -13.29
C LYS A 26 -5.61 8.20 -13.09
N ASN A 27 -6.02 9.29 -13.74
CA ASN A 27 -5.32 10.56 -13.64
C ASN A 27 -5.39 11.13 -12.23
N LEU A 28 -6.59 11.15 -11.62
CA LEU A 28 -6.75 11.58 -10.24
C LEU A 28 -5.90 10.73 -9.30
N TRP A 29 -5.94 9.40 -9.48
CA TRP A 29 -5.16 8.47 -8.68
C TRP A 29 -3.66 8.77 -8.67
N ASN A 30 -3.09 8.96 -9.85
CA ASN A 30 -1.67 9.29 -9.97
C ASN A 30 -1.35 10.69 -9.43
N LEU A 31 -2.23 11.68 -9.65
CA LEU A 31 -2.03 13.05 -9.19
C LEU A 31 -1.98 13.16 -7.67
N TYR A 32 -2.90 12.50 -6.96
CA TYR A 32 -2.98 12.66 -5.52
C TYR A 32 -2.01 11.72 -4.77
N ARG A 33 -1.63 10.56 -5.33
CA ARG A 33 -0.82 9.53 -4.63
C ARG A 33 0.47 10.12 -4.08
N LYS A 34 1.25 10.82 -4.92
CA LYS A 34 2.53 11.42 -4.51
C LYS A 34 2.36 12.50 -3.45
N SER A 35 1.39 13.40 -3.64
CA SER A 35 1.09 14.45 -2.66
C SER A 35 0.63 13.88 -1.32
N LEU A 36 -0.20 12.84 -1.34
CA LEU A 36 -0.69 12.14 -0.15
C LEU A 36 0.45 11.40 0.57
N TYR A 37 1.34 10.77 -0.19
CA TYR A 37 2.52 10.13 0.36
C TYR A 37 3.42 11.13 1.09
N GLN A 38 3.77 12.24 0.44
CA GLN A 38 4.58 13.31 1.03
C GLN A 38 3.92 13.91 2.26
N PHE A 39 2.59 14.11 2.21
CA PHE A 39 1.80 14.53 3.37
C PHE A 39 1.96 13.54 4.54
N PHE A 40 1.82 12.24 4.30
CA PHE A 40 2.00 11.25 5.37
C PHE A 40 3.43 11.21 5.90
N VAL A 41 4.46 11.22 5.04
CA VAL A 41 5.86 11.22 5.50
C VAL A 41 6.12 12.44 6.39
N HIS A 42 5.74 13.64 5.94
CA HIS A 42 5.92 14.87 6.70
C HIS A 42 5.17 14.85 8.03
N THR A 43 3.88 14.48 8.01
CA THR A 43 3.07 14.44 9.22
C THR A 43 3.51 13.34 10.19
N PHE A 44 3.91 12.16 9.70
CA PHE A 44 4.45 11.12 10.58
C PHE A 44 5.74 11.58 11.26
N LYS A 45 6.61 12.34 10.59
CA LYS A 45 7.84 12.89 11.19
C LYS A 45 7.56 14.00 12.23
N HIS A 46 6.66 14.92 11.93
CA HIS A 46 6.54 16.18 12.69
C HIS A 46 5.28 16.32 13.56
N TRP A 47 4.21 15.58 13.27
CA TRP A 47 2.91 15.77 13.95
C TRP A 47 2.99 15.40 15.44
N PRO A 48 2.49 16.19 16.39
CA PRO A 48 2.51 15.86 17.82
C PRO A 48 1.86 14.50 18.13
N LEU A 49 2.40 13.72 19.09
CA LEU A 49 1.79 12.43 19.50
C LEU A 49 0.66 12.62 20.51
N ASP A 50 -0.20 13.60 20.26
CA ASP A 50 -1.36 13.89 21.09
C ASP A 50 -2.61 13.16 20.58
N SER A 51 -3.78 13.53 21.10
CA SER A 51 -5.07 12.96 20.69
C SER A 51 -5.35 13.12 19.19
N SER A 52 -4.80 14.15 18.55
CA SER A 52 -5.07 14.46 17.15
C SER A 52 -4.33 13.53 16.18
N PHE A 53 -3.18 12.97 16.59
CA PHE A 53 -2.42 12.00 15.78
C PHE A 53 -3.27 10.79 15.37
N ARG A 54 -4.26 10.43 16.20
CA ARG A 54 -5.19 9.35 15.89
C ARG A 54 -5.94 9.58 14.58
N LEU A 55 -6.31 10.82 14.25
CA LEU A 55 -6.99 11.11 13.00
C LEU A 55 -6.09 10.83 11.79
N LEU A 56 -4.81 11.21 11.90
CA LEU A 56 -3.80 10.92 10.87
C LEU A 56 -3.58 9.41 10.72
N LEU A 57 -3.44 8.70 11.84
CA LEU A 57 -3.30 7.24 11.86
C LEU A 57 -4.49 6.55 11.17
N GLU A 58 -5.72 6.88 11.56
CA GLU A 58 -6.93 6.29 10.99
C GLU A 58 -7.07 6.65 9.50
N THR A 59 -6.60 7.82 9.09
CA THR A 59 -6.56 8.26 7.68
C THR A 59 -5.58 7.40 6.87
N TRP A 60 -4.37 7.16 7.39
CA TRP A 60 -3.40 6.25 6.77
C TRP A 60 -3.89 4.79 6.75
N LEU A 61 -4.42 4.28 7.85
CA LEU A 61 -4.97 2.91 7.91
C LEU A 61 -6.17 2.73 6.96
N SER A 62 -6.99 3.77 6.78
CA SER A 62 -8.06 3.75 5.78
C SER A 62 -7.52 3.69 4.35
N TYR A 63 -6.35 4.30 4.08
CA TYR A 63 -5.72 4.32 2.76
C TYR A 63 -5.16 2.97 2.35
N ILE A 64 -4.46 2.30 3.27
CA ILE A 64 -3.81 1.01 2.98
C ILE A 64 -4.79 -0.17 2.97
N GLN A 65 -6.10 0.07 3.16
CA GLN A 65 -7.13 -0.97 3.22
C GLN A 65 -8.28 -0.74 2.24
N PRO A 66 -8.03 -0.66 0.92
CA PRO A 66 -9.06 -0.40 -0.09
C PRO A 66 -10.18 -1.45 -0.10
N TRP A 67 -9.88 -2.70 0.28
CA TRP A 67 -10.84 -3.82 0.35
C TRP A 67 -11.97 -3.61 1.37
N ARG A 68 -11.81 -2.68 2.31
CA ARG A 68 -12.89 -2.30 3.23
C ARG A 68 -14.03 -1.57 2.53
N TYR A 69 -13.80 -1.04 1.33
CA TYR A 69 -14.73 -0.17 0.61
C TYR A 69 -15.16 -0.77 -0.73
N CYS A 70 -15.40 -2.08 -0.73
CA CYS A 70 -15.75 -2.86 -1.92
C CYS A 70 -17.17 -3.37 -1.93
N ASP A 71 -18.07 -2.74 -1.15
CA ASP A 71 -19.48 -3.11 -1.01
C ASP A 71 -20.28 -2.81 -2.29
N TYR A 72 -19.88 -3.43 -3.40
CA TYR A 72 -20.78 -3.74 -4.50
C TYR A 72 -21.20 -5.21 -4.30
N PRO A 73 -22.49 -5.53 -4.11
CA PRO A 73 -22.93 -6.92 -4.17
C PRO A 73 -22.54 -7.45 -5.55
N PRO A 74 -21.72 -8.52 -5.65
CA PRO A 74 -21.23 -8.96 -6.93
C PRO A 74 -22.42 -9.41 -7.77
N CYS A 75 -22.67 -8.72 -8.90
CA CYS A 75 -23.23 -9.41 -10.05
C CYS A 75 -22.37 -10.67 -10.24
N ALA A 76 -23.02 -11.83 -10.18
CA ALA A 76 -22.46 -13.18 -10.12
C ALA A 76 -21.97 -13.66 -8.73
N ARG A 77 -22.84 -13.62 -7.71
CA ARG A 77 -22.95 -14.81 -6.84
C ARG A 77 -23.59 -15.92 -7.66
N SER A 78 -22.85 -16.99 -7.92
CA SER A 78 -23.44 -18.29 -8.27
C SER A 78 -24.41 -18.69 -7.13
N PRO A 79 -25.64 -19.19 -7.44
CA PRO A 79 -26.65 -19.51 -6.44
C PRO A 79 -26.36 -20.88 -5.79
N THR A 80 -25.20 -21.05 -5.15
CA THR A 80 -24.87 -22.32 -4.48
C THR A 80 -23.94 -22.17 -3.28
N SER A 81 -24.08 -21.08 -2.54
CA SER A 81 -23.54 -21.02 -1.18
C SER A 81 -24.57 -20.36 -0.28
N THR A 82 -25.16 -21.21 0.55
CA THR A 82 -26.17 -20.94 1.57
C THR A 82 -25.92 -19.63 2.32
N GLN A 83 -27.01 -18.90 2.50
CA GLN A 83 -27.13 -17.67 3.27
C GLN A 83 -26.40 -17.76 4.62
N SER A 84 -25.55 -16.77 4.88
CA SER A 84 -25.33 -16.28 6.24
C SER A 84 -25.59 -14.78 6.22
N THR A 85 -26.87 -14.46 6.28
CA THR A 85 -27.40 -13.17 6.72
C THR A 85 -27.08 -13.03 8.21
N THR A 86 -25.91 -12.50 8.55
CA THR A 86 -25.59 -12.17 9.94
C THR A 86 -24.91 -10.82 9.99
N ASN A 87 -25.71 -9.83 10.36
CA ASN A 87 -25.40 -8.78 11.32
C ASN A 87 -23.95 -8.28 11.32
N THR A 88 -23.80 -7.11 10.74
CA THR A 88 -22.79 -6.09 11.01
C THR A 88 -22.28 -6.15 12.45
N THR A 89 -21.20 -6.89 12.65
CA THR A 89 -20.32 -6.79 13.81
C THR A 89 -18.95 -6.42 13.27
N ASP A 90 -18.51 -5.24 13.69
CA ASP A 90 -17.22 -4.67 13.34
C ASP A 90 -16.07 -5.62 13.72
N GLY A 91 -15.31 -6.07 12.72
CA GLY A 91 -13.91 -6.43 12.95
C GLY A 91 -13.47 -7.86 12.67
N GLU A 92 -14.24 -8.66 11.92
CA GLU A 92 -13.72 -9.94 11.44
C GLU A 92 -12.66 -9.70 10.35
N SER A 93 -11.49 -10.32 10.53
CA SER A 93 -10.32 -10.16 9.66
C SER A 93 -10.64 -10.65 8.25
N ARG A 94 -11.16 -9.73 7.42
CA ARG A 94 -11.34 -9.99 5.98
C ARG A 94 -9.98 -10.35 5.39
N THR A 95 -9.84 -11.57 4.90
CA THR A 95 -8.68 -12.06 4.16
C THR A 95 -8.39 -11.15 2.97
N VAL A 96 -7.13 -10.76 2.77
CA VAL A 96 -6.76 -9.95 1.61
C VAL A 96 -6.74 -10.84 0.37
N GLU A 97 -7.75 -10.66 -0.49
CA GLU A 97 -7.90 -11.37 -1.76
C GLU A 97 -6.75 -11.06 -2.74
N GLY A 98 -6.40 -12.01 -3.60
CA GLY A 98 -5.28 -11.89 -4.55
C GLY A 98 -5.39 -10.72 -5.53
N ARG A 99 -6.61 -10.23 -5.82
CA ARG A 99 -6.83 -9.05 -6.68
C ARG A 99 -6.18 -7.77 -6.13
N TRP A 100 -5.88 -7.72 -4.82
CA TRP A 100 -5.26 -6.57 -4.17
C TRP A 100 -3.74 -6.58 -4.23
N GLN A 101 -3.12 -7.66 -4.69
CA GLN A 101 -1.66 -7.75 -4.79
C GLN A 101 -1.07 -6.62 -5.64
N GLY A 102 -1.72 -6.26 -6.75
CA GLY A 102 -1.33 -5.11 -7.57
C GLY A 102 -1.37 -3.78 -6.83
N PHE A 103 -2.42 -3.57 -6.04
CA PHE A 103 -2.54 -2.38 -5.20
C PHE A 103 -1.43 -2.33 -4.13
N VAL A 104 -1.11 -3.46 -3.51
CA VAL A 104 -0.02 -3.54 -2.52
C VAL A 104 1.32 -3.20 -3.16
N ALA A 105 1.60 -3.73 -4.36
CA ALA A 105 2.83 -3.45 -5.10
C ALA A 105 2.99 -1.97 -5.46
N GLU A 106 1.93 -1.34 -5.99
CA GLU A 106 1.97 0.09 -6.35
C GLU A 106 2.17 1.01 -5.13
N ASN A 107 1.71 0.58 -3.96
CA ASN A 107 1.71 1.40 -2.74
C ASN A 107 2.68 0.86 -1.69
N LEU A 108 3.74 0.14 -2.10
CA LEU A 108 4.68 -0.52 -1.20
C LEU A 108 5.25 0.41 -0.11
N LEU A 109 5.59 1.65 -0.45
CA LEU A 109 6.13 2.64 0.51
C LEU A 109 5.11 3.04 1.59
N PHE A 110 3.81 3.00 1.29
CA PHE A 110 2.77 3.28 2.29
C PHE A 110 2.66 2.17 3.32
N TYR A 111 2.99 0.93 2.96
CA TYR A 111 3.05 -0.18 3.90
C TYR A 111 4.37 -0.23 4.65
N SER A 112 5.49 -0.04 3.93
CA SER A 112 6.81 -0.28 4.48
C SER A 112 7.40 0.95 5.18
N LEU A 113 7.62 2.04 4.43
CA LEU A 113 8.31 3.22 4.95
C LEU A 113 7.48 3.99 5.98
N LEU A 114 6.18 4.16 5.77
CA LEU A 114 5.33 4.84 6.76
C LEU A 114 5.20 4.06 8.06
N PHE A 115 5.19 2.73 7.99
CA PHE A 115 5.24 1.89 9.18
C PHE A 115 6.57 2.03 9.92
N HIS A 116 7.70 2.10 9.21
CA HIS A 116 9.01 2.34 9.84
C HIS A 116 9.02 3.69 10.58
N HIS A 117 8.56 4.78 9.93
CA HIS A 117 8.43 6.08 10.58
C HIS A 117 7.54 6.02 11.83
N LEU A 118 6.44 5.28 11.77
CA LEU A 118 5.56 5.09 12.92
C LEU A 118 6.27 4.33 14.05
N LEU A 119 6.95 3.23 13.75
CA LEU A 119 7.65 2.41 14.74
C LEU A 119 8.70 3.23 15.49
N LEU A 120 9.53 4.00 14.77
CA LEU A 120 10.53 4.88 15.39
C LEU A 120 9.92 5.84 16.42
N ARG A 121 8.68 6.27 16.19
CA ARG A 121 7.95 7.13 17.12
C ARG A 121 7.30 6.37 18.27
N LEU A 122 6.77 5.17 18.00
CA LEU A 122 6.19 4.30 19.03
C LEU A 122 7.24 3.87 20.06
N PHE A 123 8.51 3.68 19.67
CA PHE A 123 9.60 3.39 20.62
C PHE A 123 9.86 4.53 21.62
N ARG A 124 9.41 5.74 21.33
CA ARG A 124 9.52 6.90 22.23
C ARG A 124 8.28 7.08 23.12
N LEU A 125 7.25 6.26 22.93
CA LEU A 125 6.01 6.30 23.71
C LEU A 125 6.02 5.25 24.82
N ASP A 126 5.44 5.61 25.97
CA ASP A 126 5.08 4.65 27.00
C ASP A 126 3.84 3.85 26.56
N LEU A 127 4.04 2.57 26.24
CA LEU A 127 2.97 1.65 25.84
C LEU A 127 2.15 1.12 27.03
N SER A 128 2.53 1.43 28.28
CA SER A 128 1.71 1.16 29.47
C SER A 128 0.45 2.00 29.47
N ALA A 129 0.49 3.19 28.84
CA ALA A 129 -0.67 4.02 28.63
C ALA A 129 -1.62 3.40 27.59
N PRO A 130 -2.90 3.12 27.93
CA PRO A 130 -3.85 2.46 27.02
C PRO A 130 -4.04 3.18 25.68
N ARG A 131 -3.93 4.51 25.68
CA ARG A 131 -4.02 5.34 24.47
C ARG A 131 -2.90 5.02 23.46
N ASN A 132 -1.67 4.85 23.95
CA ASN A 132 -0.51 4.59 23.12
C ASN A 132 -0.52 3.12 22.65
N ALA A 133 -0.86 2.20 23.54
CA ALA A 133 -1.07 0.79 23.19
C ALA A 133 -2.14 0.63 22.10
N GLN A 134 -3.20 1.43 22.14
CA GLN A 134 -4.26 1.40 21.12
C GLN A 134 -3.76 1.79 19.72
N ILE A 135 -2.79 2.71 19.60
CA ILE A 135 -2.17 3.07 18.31
C ILE A 135 -1.48 1.83 17.73
N LEU A 136 -0.62 1.18 18.53
CA LEU A 136 0.08 -0.03 18.11
C LEU A 136 -0.90 -1.15 17.75
N PHE A 137 -1.91 -1.39 18.59
CA PHE A 137 -2.94 -2.40 18.34
C PHE A 137 -3.69 -2.18 17.01
N ARG A 138 -4.04 -0.93 16.69
CA ARG A 138 -4.73 -0.61 15.43
C ARG A 138 -3.87 -0.97 14.22
N VAL A 139 -2.58 -0.66 14.29
CA VAL A 139 -1.61 -0.93 13.22
C VAL A 139 -1.41 -2.43 13.08
N THR A 140 -1.08 -3.12 14.17
CA THR A 140 -0.86 -4.57 14.15
C THR A 140 -2.09 -5.31 13.65
N LYS A 141 -3.31 -4.89 14.05
CA LYS A 141 -4.56 -5.46 13.51
C LYS A 141 -4.66 -5.40 11.99
N VAL A 142 -4.12 -4.35 11.35
CA VAL A 142 -4.11 -4.25 9.88
C VAL A 142 -3.03 -5.14 9.27
N PHE A 143 -1.80 -5.10 9.79
CA PHE A 143 -0.69 -5.91 9.27
C PHE A 143 -0.90 -7.41 9.53
N SER A 144 -1.63 -7.80 10.58
CA SER A 144 -2.01 -9.19 10.85
C SER A 144 -3.16 -9.70 9.98
N GLN A 145 -3.64 -8.93 9.00
CA GLN A 145 -4.64 -9.44 8.06
C GLN A 145 -4.06 -10.56 7.19
N PRO A 146 -4.79 -11.68 6.99
CA PRO A 146 -4.29 -12.79 6.21
C PRO A 146 -3.85 -12.36 4.81
N ASN A 147 -2.70 -12.88 4.36
CA ASN A 147 -2.01 -12.59 3.10
C ASN A 147 -1.34 -11.22 2.95
N LEU A 148 -1.61 -10.22 3.80
CA LEU A 148 -1.04 -8.88 3.61
C LEU A 148 0.49 -8.89 3.69
N CYS A 149 1.04 -9.36 4.82
CA CYS A 149 2.50 -9.48 4.98
C CYS A 149 3.12 -10.38 3.90
N ARG A 150 2.42 -11.46 3.51
CA ARG A 150 2.88 -12.38 2.45
C ARG A 150 3.04 -11.64 1.12
N TYR A 151 2.06 -10.82 0.71
CA TYR A 151 2.18 -10.04 -0.52
C TYR A 151 3.32 -9.02 -0.46
N ILE A 152 3.48 -8.32 0.67
CA ILE A 152 4.58 -7.37 0.84
C ILE A 152 5.93 -8.09 0.69
N GLN A 153 6.12 -9.21 1.39
CA GLN A 153 7.33 -10.04 1.30
C GLN A 153 7.61 -10.55 -0.11
N GLU A 154 6.59 -11.01 -0.83
CA GLU A 154 6.74 -11.44 -2.23
C GLU A 154 7.24 -10.30 -3.13
N ILE A 155 6.72 -9.09 -2.94
CA ILE A 155 7.15 -7.92 -3.70
C ILE A 155 8.59 -7.53 -3.33
N GLU A 156 8.92 -7.52 -2.05
CA GLU A 156 10.26 -7.19 -1.54
C GLU A 156 11.31 -8.18 -2.04
N SER A 157 11.06 -9.49 -1.91
CA SER A 157 11.98 -10.52 -2.41
C SER A 157 12.23 -10.43 -3.91
N ALA A 158 11.20 -10.05 -4.69
CA ALA A 158 11.33 -9.84 -6.12
C ALA A 158 12.05 -8.52 -6.47
N LEU A 159 12.10 -7.52 -5.58
CA LEU A 159 12.88 -6.29 -5.75
C LEU A 159 14.38 -6.52 -5.54
N GLU A 160 14.74 -7.47 -4.66
CA GLU A 160 16.11 -7.88 -4.36
C GLU A 160 16.76 -8.74 -5.45
N ASP A 161 15.98 -9.28 -6.40
CA ASP A 161 16.48 -10.15 -7.48
C ASP A 161 17.59 -9.42 -8.30
N PRO A 162 18.85 -9.91 -8.27
CA PRO A 162 20.00 -9.30 -8.93
C PRO A 162 19.81 -9.07 -10.44
N HIS A 163 18.99 -9.90 -11.10
CA HIS A 163 18.74 -9.77 -12.54
C HIS A 163 17.96 -8.50 -12.90
N LEU A 164 17.15 -7.95 -11.99
CA LEU A 164 16.47 -6.67 -12.18
C LEU A 164 17.37 -5.47 -11.83
N ILE A 165 18.40 -5.66 -11.02
CA ILE A 165 19.36 -4.61 -10.67
C ILE A 165 20.33 -4.37 -11.85
N HIS A 166 20.83 -5.43 -12.46
CA HIS A 166 21.84 -5.36 -13.53
C HIS A 166 21.33 -4.69 -14.83
N ARG A 167 20.04 -4.80 -15.14
CA ARG A 167 19.43 -4.15 -16.32
C ARG A 167 19.26 -2.64 -16.16
N SER A 168 19.22 -2.15 -14.92
CA SER A 168 19.08 -0.72 -14.61
C SER A 168 20.38 0.07 -14.79
N LEU A 169 21.54 -0.57 -14.63
CA LEU A 169 22.84 0.09 -14.70
C LEU A 169 23.45 0.12 -16.12
N LEU A 170 22.96 -0.71 -17.03
CA LEU A 170 23.49 -0.85 -18.40
C LEU A 170 22.68 -0.12 -19.48
N SER A 171 21.73 0.74 -19.10
CA SER A 171 20.82 1.39 -20.06
C SER A 171 20.89 2.93 -20.00
N PRO A 172 21.90 3.61 -20.56
CA PRO A 172 21.71 4.96 -21.06
C PRO A 172 21.01 4.83 -22.42
N THR A 173 19.99 5.65 -22.67
CA THR A 173 19.11 5.62 -23.87
C THR A 173 18.24 4.38 -24.08
N SER A 174 16.93 4.53 -23.88
CA SER A 174 15.94 4.43 -24.97
C SER A 174 14.51 4.42 -24.43
N THR A 175 13.67 5.27 -25.04
CA THR A 175 12.21 5.13 -25.21
C THR A 175 11.37 4.70 -24.01
N ALA A 176 10.60 5.68 -23.52
CA ALA A 176 9.41 5.47 -22.71
C ALA A 176 8.59 4.27 -23.23
N PRO A 177 8.24 3.28 -22.39
CA PRO A 177 7.29 2.27 -22.79
C PRO A 177 5.95 2.97 -22.99
N THR A 178 5.44 2.92 -24.20
CA THR A 178 4.07 3.30 -24.53
C THR A 178 3.14 2.54 -23.59
N LEU A 179 2.46 3.29 -22.72
CA LEU A 179 1.46 2.83 -21.76
C LEU A 179 0.23 2.27 -22.48
N SER A 180 0.35 1.08 -23.07
CA SER A 180 -0.80 0.24 -23.41
C SER A 180 -1.07 -0.74 -22.26
N HIS A 181 -1.27 -0.22 -21.05
CA HIS A 181 -1.64 -1.05 -19.90
C HIS A 181 -3.16 -1.14 -19.78
N LYS A 182 -3.69 -2.20 -20.39
CA LYS A 182 -5.11 -2.61 -20.30
C LYS A 182 -5.56 -2.72 -18.84
N GLY A 183 -6.66 -2.01 -18.55
CA GLY A 183 -7.63 -2.27 -17.46
C GLY A 183 -7.14 -2.04 -16.04
N PHE A 184 -7.61 -0.96 -15.41
CA PHE A 184 -7.67 -0.83 -13.95
C PHE A 184 -9.04 -1.37 -13.55
N GLY A 185 -9.10 -2.60 -13.07
CA GLY A 185 -10.32 -3.27 -12.66
C GLY A 185 -10.00 -4.45 -11.75
N PRO A 186 -10.92 -4.83 -10.83
CA PRO A 186 -10.77 -5.97 -9.96
C PRO A 186 -10.94 -7.25 -10.78
N GLY A 187 -9.90 -7.63 -11.51
CA GLY A 187 -9.96 -8.77 -12.44
C GLY A 187 -8.61 -9.32 -12.88
N ARG A 188 -7.48 -8.78 -12.39
CA ARG A 188 -6.20 -9.46 -12.56
C ARG A 188 -6.02 -10.47 -11.43
N VAL A 189 -6.38 -11.71 -11.73
CA VAL A 189 -5.83 -12.88 -11.04
C VAL A 189 -4.34 -12.89 -11.38
N GLY A 190 -3.49 -12.68 -10.36
CA GLY A 190 -2.05 -12.95 -10.39
C GLY A 190 -1.26 -12.32 -11.54
N GLY A 191 -0.81 -11.08 -11.38
CA GLY A 191 0.32 -10.60 -12.18
C GLY A 191 1.61 -11.23 -11.66
N ASP A 192 2.47 -11.72 -12.55
CA ASP A 192 3.77 -12.32 -12.18
C ASP A 192 4.51 -11.43 -11.16
N ALA A 193 5.09 -12.04 -10.12
CA ALA A 193 5.81 -11.33 -9.06
C ALA A 193 6.85 -10.32 -9.60
N ARG A 194 7.48 -10.66 -10.74
CA ARG A 194 8.40 -9.77 -11.47
C ARG A 194 7.74 -8.51 -12.02
N SER A 195 6.54 -8.63 -12.58
CA SER A 195 5.78 -7.47 -13.07
C SER A 195 5.40 -6.56 -11.89
N GLN A 196 5.00 -7.14 -10.76
CA GLN A 196 4.66 -6.40 -9.54
C GLN A 196 5.89 -5.67 -8.97
N ALA A 197 7.05 -6.33 -8.92
CA ALA A 197 8.29 -5.72 -8.47
C ALA A 197 8.75 -4.58 -9.38
N SER A 198 8.64 -4.74 -10.71
CA SER A 198 9.00 -3.66 -11.64
C SER A 198 8.12 -2.41 -11.45
N LEU A 199 6.82 -2.61 -11.19
CA LEU A 199 5.87 -1.55 -10.90
C LEU A 199 6.18 -0.87 -9.56
N ALA A 200 6.44 -1.67 -8.52
CA ALA A 200 6.84 -1.16 -7.20
C ALA A 200 8.11 -0.30 -7.29
N ARG A 201 9.12 -0.75 -8.05
CA ARG A 201 10.37 0.00 -8.25
C ARG A 201 10.13 1.34 -8.96
N SER A 202 9.35 1.34 -10.04
CA SER A 202 8.99 2.58 -10.75
C SER A 202 8.33 3.58 -9.81
N HIS A 203 7.41 3.13 -8.96
CA HIS A 203 6.72 3.99 -8.00
C HIS A 203 7.61 4.45 -6.84
N CYS A 204 8.57 3.63 -6.40
CA CYS A 204 9.56 4.06 -5.40
C CYS A 204 10.38 5.24 -5.93
N VAL A 205 10.87 5.12 -7.18
CA VAL A 205 11.62 6.20 -7.85
C VAL A 205 10.77 7.45 -8.06
N GLU A 206 9.50 7.29 -8.42
CA GLU A 206 8.58 8.42 -8.62
C GLU A 206 8.33 9.23 -7.32
N MET A 207 8.20 8.53 -6.19
CA MET A 207 7.87 9.12 -4.89
C MET A 207 9.09 9.69 -4.17
N GLU A 208 10.19 8.95 -4.09
CA GLU A 208 11.39 9.31 -3.32
C GLU A 208 12.51 9.93 -4.18
N GLY A 209 12.43 9.78 -5.50
CA GLY A 209 13.41 10.27 -6.46
C GLY A 209 14.41 9.20 -6.93
N PRO A 210 15.22 9.51 -7.96
CA PRO A 210 16.08 8.55 -8.67
C PRO A 210 17.28 8.02 -7.86
N GLY A 211 17.55 8.56 -6.66
CA GLY A 211 18.63 8.11 -5.79
C GLY A 211 18.20 7.25 -4.60
N HIS A 212 16.91 6.96 -4.46
CA HIS A 212 16.39 6.24 -3.29
C HIS A 212 16.60 4.73 -3.42
N SER A 213 17.42 4.16 -2.53
CA SER A 213 17.51 2.71 -2.37
C SER A 213 16.44 2.26 -1.38
N TYR A 214 15.47 1.51 -1.87
CA TYR A 214 14.44 0.92 -1.03
C TYR A 214 15.05 -0.07 -0.02
N ILE A 215 14.68 0.06 1.25
CA ILE A 215 15.08 -0.86 2.33
C ILE A 215 13.87 -1.75 2.65
N PRO A 216 13.96 -3.07 2.43
CA PRO A 216 12.85 -3.97 2.69
C PRO A 216 12.49 -4.05 4.18
N MET A 217 11.19 -4.12 4.47
CA MET A 217 10.66 -4.28 5.82
C MET A 217 10.96 -5.67 6.40
N PHE A 218 10.92 -6.70 5.56
CA PHE A 218 11.06 -8.09 5.98
C PHE A 218 12.43 -8.71 5.63
N ALA A 219 13.39 -7.91 5.16
CA ALA A 219 14.75 -8.38 4.96
C ALA A 219 15.36 -8.90 6.27
N ALA A 220 16.23 -9.90 6.16
CA ALA A 220 17.06 -10.33 7.28
C ALA A 220 17.82 -9.13 7.85
N PRO A 221 18.02 -9.04 9.17
CA PRO A 221 18.68 -7.89 9.78
C PRO A 221 20.10 -7.77 9.21
N ASN A 222 20.28 -6.82 8.29
CA ASN A 222 21.61 -6.38 7.90
C ASN A 222 22.22 -5.69 9.11
N VAL A 223 23.07 -6.42 9.84
CA VAL A 223 23.83 -5.96 11.01
C VAL A 223 24.63 -4.68 10.73
N SER A 224 24.78 -4.28 9.45
CA SER A 224 25.41 -3.06 8.99
C SER A 224 24.56 -1.78 9.08
N LEU A 225 23.22 -1.86 9.07
CA LEU A 225 22.36 -0.66 9.03
C LEU A 225 22.19 0.05 10.39
N VAL A 226 22.60 -0.58 11.49
CA VAL A 226 22.67 0.10 12.80
C VAL A 226 23.87 1.06 12.86
N SER A 227 24.87 0.90 11.99
CA SER A 227 26.13 1.65 12.07
C SER A 227 26.26 2.81 11.08
N THR A 228 25.47 2.87 10.02
CA THR A 228 25.57 3.95 9.02
C THR A 228 24.37 4.87 9.13
N GLY A 229 24.57 6.03 9.78
CA GLY A 229 23.59 7.09 9.97
C GLY A 229 23.06 7.72 8.67
N LEU A 230 22.26 6.96 7.93
CA LEU A 230 21.47 7.43 6.77
C LEU A 230 20.05 7.85 7.18
N LEU A 231 19.83 8.16 8.46
CA LEU A 231 18.58 8.71 9.00
C LEU A 231 18.78 10.14 9.53
N SER A 232 19.42 10.99 8.74
CA SER A 232 19.34 12.44 8.91
C SER A 232 18.99 13.08 7.57
N CYS A 233 17.69 13.27 7.36
CA CYS A 233 17.02 14.34 6.62
C CYS A 233 15.49 14.15 6.71
#